data_AF-C9Z2M7-F1
#
_entry.id   AF-C9Z2M7-F1
#
_cell.length_a   1.000
_cell.length_b   1.000
_cell.length_c   1.000
_cell.angle_alpha   90.00
_cell.angle_beta   90.00
_cell.angle_gamma   90.00
#
_symmetry.space_group_name_H-M   'P 1'
#
loop_
_entity.id
_entity.type
_entity.pdbx_description
1 polymer ?
#
loop_
_entity_poly.entity_id
_entity_poly.type
_entity_poly.pdbx_seq_one_letter_code
_entity_poly.pdbx_strand_id
1 'polypeptide(L)'
;MLREFPPPPRAAAFSELIKKRLDEVRGAGGTRETVTVDWNGQQTHVDVIDLPLTGLYLNPGTHRIRAQRTFDPVRDQALEREPFGDEGQLYLRDLLMARPDNPDLRDPDFDKLMEDLQKFGQNDPGLVTHHGVLVNGNTRAVALRKLGAQSMRVGVLPSSFTQADIDAVELALQLRLDQKRDYTYINRLLAMEEQATLGRTPEQIAKEFRIRTSTYHQERWILSTIKELNGRSKSGGGVELRLVDWEGAQERLKELQRLYLKLETLDRDQAEILKEWRLAAILLDFSKTDVRHIDEEFLKQGYLTQVLPADLAEGGEAAQSAAVSIPGLDLEVPAASSAVSAARALNDRILRAAATVRNTKSELSDTEKSKAQALLDEAKTAFDQAIEFHGRDARVRKRKQLAPARLVDASANIDQCVTDLVQARTSNSLDEEAFDEAVLKLRSSFRKLAQQAGRGIPNPGDGVSWLLAAAAAEGLQ
;
A
#
# COMPACT_ATOMS: atom_id res chain seq x y z
N MET A 1 -15.14 -2.57 -41.35
CA MET A 1 -14.38 -3.46 -42.25
C MET A 1 -13.32 -4.15 -41.42
N LEU A 2 -13.29 -5.49 -41.44
CA LEU A 2 -12.16 -6.27 -40.93
C LEU A 2 -10.96 -5.96 -41.83
N ARG A 3 -9.85 -5.53 -41.23
CA ARG A 3 -8.67 -5.06 -41.97
C ARG A 3 -7.68 -6.24 -42.02
N GLU A 4 -7.47 -6.78 -43.20
CA GLU A 4 -6.46 -7.82 -43.41
C GLU A 4 -5.08 -7.17 -43.54
N PHE A 5 -4.11 -7.69 -42.79
CA PHE A 5 -2.72 -7.25 -42.88
C PHE A 5 -1.92 -8.27 -43.71
N PRO A 6 -0.95 -7.82 -44.52
CA PRO A 6 -0.05 -8.74 -45.22
C PRO A 6 0.78 -9.56 -44.21
N PRO A 7 1.34 -10.73 -44.59
CA PRO A 7 2.24 -11.45 -43.70
C PRO A 7 3.49 -10.59 -43.39
N PRO A 8 4.05 -10.68 -42.16
CA PRO A 8 5.24 -9.91 -41.80
C PRO A 8 6.47 -10.37 -42.62
N PRO A 9 7.50 -9.51 -42.79
CA PRO A 9 8.66 -9.79 -43.65
C PRO A 9 9.39 -11.10 -43.35
N ARG A 10 9.38 -11.56 -42.10
CA ARG A 10 10.03 -12.80 -41.66
C ARG A 10 9.06 -13.96 -41.39
N ALA A 11 7.82 -13.85 -41.86
CA ALA A 11 6.74 -14.81 -41.57
C ALA A 11 7.15 -16.26 -41.84
N ALA A 12 7.67 -16.57 -43.03
CA ALA A 12 8.02 -17.95 -43.40
C ALA A 12 9.09 -18.56 -42.49
N ALA A 13 10.18 -17.83 -42.26
CA ALA A 13 11.27 -18.29 -41.38
C ALA A 13 10.81 -18.45 -39.93
N PHE A 14 9.95 -17.55 -39.46
CA PHE A 14 9.45 -17.57 -38.09
C PHE A 14 8.37 -18.66 -37.88
N SER A 15 7.53 -18.92 -38.88
CA SER A 15 6.59 -20.05 -38.88
C SER A 15 7.32 -21.39 -38.72
N GLU A 16 8.42 -21.60 -39.43
CA GLU A 16 9.23 -22.82 -39.30
C GLU A 16 9.87 -22.94 -37.90
N LEU A 17 10.36 -21.83 -37.34
CA LEU A 17 10.86 -21.80 -35.97
C LEU A 17 9.76 -22.18 -34.97
N ILE A 18 8.58 -21.58 -35.08
CA ILE A 18 7.42 -21.85 -34.22
C ILE A 18 7.03 -23.32 -34.32
N LYS A 19 6.94 -23.86 -35.53
CA LYS A 19 6.61 -25.27 -35.77
C LYS A 19 7.61 -26.20 -35.09
N LYS A 20 8.91 -25.96 -35.28
CA LYS A 20 9.97 -26.73 -34.61
C LYS A 20 9.86 -26.69 -33.08
N ARG A 21 9.62 -25.50 -32.50
CA ARG A 21 9.46 -25.36 -31.04
C ARG A 21 8.21 -26.05 -30.52
N LEU A 22 7.11 -26.02 -31.27
CA LEU A 22 5.89 -26.76 -30.92
C LEU A 22 6.12 -28.27 -30.97
N ASP A 23 6.82 -28.77 -31.99
CA ASP A 23 7.15 -30.19 -32.12
C ASP A 23 8.08 -30.64 -30.98
N GLU A 24 9.05 -29.83 -30.58
CA GLU A 24 9.92 -30.07 -29.41
C GLU A 24 9.09 -30.16 -28.11
N VAL A 25 8.19 -29.20 -27.87
CA VAL A 25 7.32 -29.21 -26.68
C VAL A 25 6.35 -30.40 -26.69
N ARG A 26 5.85 -30.78 -27.87
CA ARG A 26 4.98 -31.95 -28.02
C ARG A 26 5.72 -33.27 -27.81
N GLY A 27 6.97 -33.36 -28.27
CA GLY A 27 7.82 -34.55 -28.14
C GLY A 27 8.44 -34.74 -26.75
N ALA A 28 8.54 -33.70 -25.92
CA ALA A 28 9.28 -33.72 -24.65
C ALA A 28 8.67 -34.58 -23.52
N GLY A 29 7.50 -35.19 -23.70
CA GLY A 29 6.92 -36.18 -22.76
C GLY A 29 6.54 -35.68 -21.35
N GLY A 30 6.76 -34.39 -21.03
CA GLY A 30 6.41 -33.76 -19.75
C GLY A 30 5.10 -32.95 -19.79
N THR A 31 4.71 -32.40 -18.63
CA THR A 31 3.55 -31.51 -18.49
C THR A 31 3.74 -30.24 -19.34
N ARG A 32 2.84 -30.00 -20.29
CA ARG A 32 2.90 -28.86 -21.22
C ARG A 32 2.22 -27.64 -20.60
N GLU A 33 2.88 -26.49 -20.68
CA GLU A 33 2.23 -25.22 -20.37
C GLU A 33 1.27 -24.88 -21.52
N THR A 34 0.00 -24.59 -21.21
CA THR A 34 -1.02 -24.25 -22.22
C THR A 34 -1.81 -23.02 -21.79
N VAL A 35 -2.22 -22.19 -22.76
CA VAL A 35 -3.17 -21.09 -22.54
C VAL A 35 -4.54 -21.48 -23.06
N THR A 36 -5.59 -21.16 -22.31
CA THR A 36 -6.97 -21.35 -22.77
C THR A 36 -7.42 -20.12 -23.53
N VAL A 37 -7.94 -20.33 -24.74
CA VAL A 37 -8.43 -19.29 -25.64
C VAL A 37 -9.89 -19.60 -25.97
N ASP A 38 -10.76 -18.61 -25.86
CA ASP A 38 -12.17 -18.74 -26.22
C ASP A 38 -12.33 -18.42 -27.72
N TRP A 39 -12.81 -19.38 -28.51
CA TRP A 39 -13.03 -19.26 -29.96
C TRP A 39 -14.42 -19.77 -30.34
N ASN A 40 -15.27 -18.92 -30.92
CA ASN A 40 -16.65 -19.25 -31.29
C ASN A 40 -17.49 -19.91 -30.17
N GLY A 41 -17.24 -19.52 -28.92
CA GLY A 41 -17.90 -20.09 -27.74
C GLY A 41 -17.31 -21.43 -27.24
N GLN A 42 -16.24 -21.93 -27.87
CA GLN A 42 -15.50 -23.12 -27.44
C GLN A 42 -14.15 -22.74 -26.83
N GLN A 43 -13.79 -23.40 -25.72
CA GLN A 43 -12.46 -23.27 -25.11
C GLN A 43 -11.45 -24.16 -25.84
N THR A 44 -10.42 -23.53 -26.41
CA THR A 44 -9.31 -24.21 -27.06
C THR A 44 -8.04 -23.99 -26.26
N HIS A 45 -7.29 -25.05 -25.99
CA HIS A 45 -5.98 -24.95 -25.33
C HIS A 45 -4.88 -24.86 -26.38
N VAL A 46 -4.04 -23.83 -26.29
CA VAL A 46 -2.87 -23.63 -27.15
C VAL A 46 -1.58 -23.84 -26.38
N ASP A 47 -0.62 -24.53 -27.01
CA ASP A 47 0.68 -24.82 -26.42
C ASP A 47 1.49 -23.52 -26.25
N VAL A 48 2.16 -23.37 -25.10
CA VAL A 48 3.06 -22.25 -24.81
C VAL A 48 4.49 -22.63 -25.16
N ILE A 49 5.15 -21.74 -25.89
CA ILE A 49 6.57 -21.85 -26.26
C ILE A 49 7.31 -20.57 -25.91
N ASP A 50 8.63 -20.66 -25.81
CA ASP A 50 9.51 -19.52 -25.63
C ASP A 50 10.02 -19.06 -27.02
N LEU A 51 9.78 -17.79 -27.38
CA LEU A 51 10.16 -17.22 -28.67
C LEU A 51 11.06 -15.99 -28.50
N PRO A 52 12.04 -15.78 -29.41
CA PRO A 52 12.91 -14.62 -29.37
C PRO A 52 12.13 -13.33 -29.64
N LEU A 53 12.31 -12.32 -28.79
CA LEU A 53 11.62 -11.03 -28.88
C LEU A 53 11.92 -10.26 -30.18
N THR A 54 13.07 -10.53 -30.78
CA THR A 54 13.53 -9.94 -32.06
C THR A 54 12.77 -10.47 -33.27
N GLY A 55 12.08 -11.60 -33.15
CA GLY A 55 11.26 -12.16 -34.23
C GLY A 55 9.75 -11.90 -34.08
N LEU A 56 9.34 -11.29 -32.98
CA LEU A 56 7.93 -10.97 -32.71
C LEU A 56 7.55 -9.60 -33.28
N TYR A 57 6.39 -9.51 -33.91
CA TYR A 57 5.82 -8.26 -34.41
C TYR A 57 4.68 -7.80 -33.50
N LEU A 58 4.62 -6.50 -33.21
CA LEU A 58 3.46 -5.90 -32.55
C LEU A 58 2.27 -5.93 -33.51
N ASN A 59 1.07 -6.25 -33.00
CA ASN A 59 -0.13 -6.28 -33.82
C ASN A 59 -0.57 -4.86 -34.20
N PRO A 60 -0.53 -4.48 -35.51
CA PRO A 60 -0.99 -3.18 -35.98
C PRO A 60 -2.49 -2.95 -35.76
N GLY A 61 -3.25 -4.03 -35.67
CA GLY A 61 -4.70 -4.03 -35.46
C GLY A 61 -5.12 -4.00 -34.00
N THR A 62 -4.20 -3.92 -33.03
CA THR A 62 -4.58 -4.07 -31.62
C THR A 62 -5.63 -3.06 -31.17
N HIS A 63 -6.69 -3.58 -30.53
CA HIS A 63 -7.82 -2.77 -30.08
C HIS A 63 -7.42 -1.77 -28.98
N ARG A 64 -6.33 -2.04 -28.25
CA ARG A 64 -5.89 -1.26 -27.08
C ARG A 64 -5.47 0.18 -27.41
N ILE A 65 -4.93 0.40 -28.61
CA ILE A 65 -4.40 1.72 -29.03
C ILE A 65 -5.09 2.28 -30.28
N ARG A 66 -6.24 1.71 -30.67
CA ARG A 66 -6.91 2.04 -31.94
C ARG A 66 -7.32 3.51 -32.03
N ALA A 67 -7.80 4.10 -30.94
CA ALA A 67 -8.15 5.52 -30.89
C ALA A 67 -6.88 6.39 -30.88
N GLN A 68 -5.86 5.98 -30.13
CA GLN A 68 -4.62 6.73 -29.96
C GLN A 68 -3.81 6.83 -31.26
N ARG A 69 -4.00 5.90 -32.20
CA ARG A 69 -3.40 5.98 -33.54
C ARG A 69 -3.76 7.25 -34.31
N THR A 70 -4.92 7.85 -34.08
CA THR A 70 -5.31 9.08 -34.79
C THR A 70 -4.59 10.33 -34.27
N PHE A 71 -3.77 10.19 -33.22
CA PHE A 71 -3.02 11.29 -32.62
C PHE A 71 -1.96 11.87 -33.56
N ASP A 72 -1.24 11.01 -34.29
CA ASP A 72 -0.30 11.41 -35.34
C ASP A 72 -0.72 10.81 -36.69
N PRO A 73 -1.46 11.57 -37.52
CA PRO A 73 -1.96 11.09 -38.81
C PRO A 73 -0.86 10.70 -39.80
N VAL A 74 0.34 11.30 -39.69
CA VAL A 74 1.45 11.03 -40.62
C VAL A 74 2.05 9.67 -40.29
N ARG A 75 2.36 9.42 -39.02
CA ARG A 75 2.88 8.13 -38.55
C ARG A 75 1.83 7.02 -38.66
N ASP A 76 0.54 7.34 -38.50
CA ASP A 76 -0.53 6.39 -38.76
C ASP A 76 -0.57 5.99 -40.24
N GLN A 77 -0.49 6.94 -41.18
CA GLN A 77 -0.39 6.60 -42.61
C GLN A 77 0.84 5.74 -42.94
N ALA A 78 1.98 5.97 -42.30
CA ALA A 78 3.17 5.11 -42.46
C ALA A 78 2.89 3.68 -41.97
N LEU A 79 2.26 3.54 -40.80
CA LEU A 79 1.80 2.25 -40.28
C LEU A 79 0.76 1.57 -41.20
N GLU A 80 -0.08 2.33 -41.89
CA GLU A 80 -1.03 1.77 -42.85
C GLU A 80 -0.37 1.23 -44.12
N ARG A 81 0.70 1.87 -44.59
CA ARG A 81 1.46 1.45 -45.78
C ARG A 81 2.35 0.25 -45.49
N GLU A 82 3.10 0.30 -44.38
CA GLU A 82 4.02 -0.75 -43.96
C GLU A 82 3.78 -1.13 -42.48
N PRO A 83 2.74 -1.94 -42.19
CA PRO A 83 2.35 -2.29 -40.82
C PRO A 83 3.43 -2.98 -39.98
N PHE A 84 4.32 -3.70 -40.66
CA PHE A 84 5.42 -4.45 -40.06
C PHE A 84 6.79 -3.84 -40.38
N GLY A 85 6.80 -2.65 -40.99
CA GLY A 85 8.02 -1.85 -41.20
C GLY A 85 8.49 -1.21 -39.90
N ASP A 86 9.76 -0.78 -39.89
CA ASP A 86 10.39 -0.23 -38.68
C ASP A 86 9.65 1.00 -38.15
N GLU A 87 9.24 1.92 -39.03
CA GLU A 87 8.54 3.15 -38.65
C GLU A 87 7.19 2.86 -37.99
N GLY A 88 6.39 1.95 -38.56
CA GLY A 88 5.10 1.56 -38.02
C GLY A 88 5.24 0.83 -36.67
N GLN A 89 6.19 -0.08 -36.54
CA GLN A 89 6.45 -0.79 -35.28
C GLN A 89 6.98 0.14 -34.20
N LEU A 90 7.80 1.13 -34.55
CA LEU A 90 8.23 2.19 -33.65
C LEU A 90 7.03 3.03 -33.18
N TYR A 91 6.09 3.37 -34.06
CA TYR A 91 4.90 4.12 -33.69
C TYR A 91 4.00 3.34 -32.72
N LEU A 92 3.71 2.07 -33.01
CA LEU A 92 2.96 1.20 -32.10
C LEU A 92 3.64 1.10 -30.73
N ARG A 93 4.97 0.96 -30.72
CA ARG A 93 5.77 0.92 -29.49
C ARG A 93 5.58 2.19 -28.67
N ASP A 94 5.67 3.35 -29.31
CA ASP A 94 5.55 4.65 -28.63
C ASP A 94 4.15 4.81 -28.02
N LEU A 95 3.09 4.48 -28.78
CA LEU A 95 1.71 4.51 -28.29
C LEU A 95 1.45 3.55 -27.12
N LEU A 96 2.06 2.36 -27.13
CA LEU A 96 1.92 1.38 -26.04
C LEU A 96 2.60 1.80 -24.74
N MET A 97 3.49 2.81 -24.78
CA MET A 97 4.16 3.38 -23.61
C MET A 97 3.52 4.70 -23.14
N ALA A 98 2.60 5.24 -23.94
CA ALA A 98 1.97 6.52 -23.69
C ALA A 98 0.59 6.36 -23.06
N ARG A 99 0.10 7.42 -22.42
CA ARG A 99 -1.20 7.36 -21.75
C ARG A 99 -2.33 7.26 -22.79
N PRO A 100 -3.38 6.47 -22.51
CA PRO A 100 -4.53 6.37 -23.41
C PRO A 100 -5.27 7.69 -23.63
N ASP A 101 -5.30 8.58 -22.62
CA ASP A 101 -5.97 9.89 -22.67
C ASP A 101 -5.09 11.01 -23.21
N ASN A 102 -3.76 10.84 -23.18
CA ASN A 102 -2.80 11.79 -23.75
C ASN A 102 -1.52 11.07 -24.24
N PRO A 103 -1.41 10.76 -25.54
CA PRO A 103 -0.25 10.07 -26.12
C PRO A 103 1.09 10.83 -26.06
N ASP A 104 1.11 12.13 -25.71
CA ASP A 104 2.36 12.87 -25.47
C ASP A 104 3.00 12.53 -24.12
N LEU A 105 2.23 11.97 -23.19
CA LEU A 105 2.67 11.67 -21.83
C LEU A 105 2.92 10.18 -21.67
N ARG A 106 3.99 9.86 -20.93
CA ARG A 106 4.30 8.47 -20.55
C ARG A 106 3.26 7.91 -19.60
N ASP A 107 2.88 6.65 -19.81
CA ASP A 107 1.92 5.92 -18.97
C ASP A 107 2.58 5.41 -17.67
N PRO A 108 2.15 5.88 -16.48
CA PRO A 108 2.65 5.34 -15.21
C PRO A 108 2.37 3.84 -15.04
N ASP A 109 1.30 3.31 -15.65
CA ASP A 109 1.00 1.88 -15.58
C ASP A 109 1.96 1.05 -16.44
N PHE A 110 2.52 1.65 -17.51
CA PHE A 110 3.63 1.04 -18.24
C PHE A 110 4.90 0.94 -17.37
N ASP A 111 5.19 1.96 -16.57
CA ASP A 111 6.34 1.94 -15.66
C ASP A 111 6.16 0.90 -14.54
N LYS A 112 4.96 0.80 -13.97
CA LYS A 112 4.62 -0.29 -13.02
C LYS A 112 4.78 -1.67 -13.65
N LEU A 113 4.33 -1.86 -14.90
CA LEU A 113 4.51 -3.11 -15.63
C LEU A 113 6.00 -3.46 -15.81
N MET A 114 6.83 -2.47 -16.15
CA MET A 114 8.29 -2.68 -16.26
C MET A 114 8.89 -3.11 -14.91
N GLU A 115 8.55 -2.42 -13.83
CA GLU A 115 9.01 -2.78 -12.49
C GLU A 115 8.58 -4.19 -12.09
N ASP A 116 7.32 -4.55 -12.36
CA ASP A 116 6.78 -5.87 -12.06
C ASP A 116 7.50 -6.96 -12.86
N LEU A 117 7.71 -6.76 -14.16
CA LEU A 117 8.47 -7.70 -15.00
C LEU A 117 9.92 -7.84 -14.54
N GLN A 118 10.55 -6.76 -14.08
CA GLN A 118 11.91 -6.80 -13.55
C GLN A 118 11.99 -7.58 -12.23
N LYS A 119 10.99 -7.42 -11.35
CA LYS A 119 10.96 -8.05 -10.02
C LYS A 119 10.53 -9.51 -10.06
N PHE A 120 9.51 -9.84 -10.87
CA PHE A 120 8.82 -11.13 -10.83
C PHE A 120 8.96 -11.94 -12.12
N GLY A 121 9.43 -11.34 -13.21
CA GLY A 121 9.47 -11.94 -14.54
C GLY A 121 8.11 -11.97 -15.23
N GLN A 122 8.05 -12.57 -16.41
CA GLN A 122 6.78 -12.83 -17.09
C GLN A 122 6.08 -14.00 -16.38
N ASN A 123 4.89 -13.77 -15.81
CA ASN A 123 4.07 -14.83 -15.21
C ASN A 123 3.02 -15.38 -16.20
N ASP A 124 2.33 -14.47 -16.90
CA ASP A 124 1.34 -14.84 -17.91
C ASP A 124 1.98 -14.88 -19.31
N PRO A 125 1.86 -15.97 -20.06
CA PRO A 125 2.26 -16.02 -21.46
C PRO A 125 1.47 -15.00 -22.30
N GLY A 126 2.07 -14.48 -23.37
CA GLY A 126 1.35 -13.75 -24.41
C GLY A 126 0.60 -14.70 -25.35
N LEU A 127 0.00 -14.16 -26.40
CA LEU A 127 -0.53 -14.96 -27.50
C LEU A 127 0.05 -14.46 -28.82
N VAL A 128 0.42 -15.40 -29.69
CA VAL A 128 1.05 -15.11 -30.96
C VAL A 128 0.38 -15.91 -32.07
N THR A 129 0.29 -15.32 -33.26
CA THR A 129 -0.06 -16.05 -34.47
C THR A 129 1.09 -16.96 -34.90
N HIS A 130 0.81 -17.94 -35.76
CA HIS A 130 1.84 -18.79 -36.36
C HIS A 130 2.87 -18.01 -37.22
N HIS A 131 2.61 -16.74 -37.56
CA HIS A 131 3.54 -15.86 -38.27
C HIS A 131 4.37 -14.94 -37.34
N GLY A 132 4.18 -15.03 -36.02
CA GLY A 132 4.94 -14.21 -35.06
C GLY A 132 4.30 -12.85 -34.73
N VAL A 133 3.03 -12.63 -35.05
CA VAL A 133 2.31 -11.39 -34.70
C VAL A 133 1.64 -11.54 -33.33
N LEU A 134 1.87 -10.58 -32.42
CA LEU A 134 1.36 -10.63 -31.04
C LEU A 134 -0.11 -10.25 -30.94
N VAL A 135 -0.97 -11.24 -30.70
CA VAL A 135 -2.41 -11.03 -30.46
C VAL A 135 -2.66 -10.50 -29.05
N ASN A 136 -1.92 -11.02 -28.07
CA ASN A 136 -1.94 -10.53 -26.69
C ASN A 136 -0.51 -10.39 -26.16
N GLY A 137 -0.29 -9.37 -25.33
CA GLY A 137 1.00 -9.08 -24.73
C GLY A 137 1.85 -8.05 -25.49
N ASN A 138 1.24 -7.24 -26.37
CA ASN A 138 1.94 -6.16 -27.10
C ASN A 138 2.72 -5.22 -26.15
N THR A 139 2.06 -4.64 -25.15
CA THR A 139 2.71 -3.78 -24.15
C THR A 139 3.79 -4.53 -23.36
N ARG A 140 3.55 -5.81 -23.04
CA ARG A 140 4.51 -6.66 -22.31
C ARG A 140 5.77 -6.93 -23.13
N ALA A 141 5.63 -7.18 -24.43
CA ALA A 141 6.76 -7.35 -25.34
C ALA A 141 7.60 -6.07 -25.44
N VAL A 142 6.96 -4.89 -25.48
CA VAL A 142 7.67 -3.60 -25.45
C VAL A 142 8.45 -3.42 -24.14
N ALA A 143 7.82 -3.72 -22.99
CA ALA A 143 8.47 -3.64 -21.69
C ALA A 143 9.65 -4.63 -21.56
N LEU A 144 9.47 -5.89 -21.98
CA LEU A 144 10.53 -6.91 -21.97
C LEU A 144 11.71 -6.51 -22.87
N ARG A 145 11.46 -5.93 -24.05
CA ARG A 145 12.52 -5.39 -24.92
C ARG A 145 13.30 -4.27 -24.24
N LYS A 146 12.61 -3.34 -23.55
CA LYS A 146 13.28 -2.26 -22.80
C LYS A 146 14.12 -2.79 -21.63
N LEU A 147 13.69 -3.88 -21.00
CA LEU A 147 14.44 -4.56 -19.94
C LEU A 147 15.60 -5.42 -20.45
N GLY A 148 15.80 -5.53 -21.78
CA GLY A 148 16.88 -6.32 -22.37
C GLY A 148 16.63 -7.83 -22.35
N ALA A 149 15.39 -8.28 -22.13
CA ALA A 149 15.03 -9.68 -22.21
C ALA A 149 15.23 -10.19 -23.66
N GLN A 150 15.67 -11.45 -23.78
CA GLN A 150 15.95 -12.07 -25.09
C GLN A 150 14.72 -12.75 -25.69
N SER A 151 13.81 -13.23 -24.84
CA SER A 151 12.66 -14.01 -25.26
C SER A 151 11.40 -13.69 -24.46
N MET A 152 10.28 -14.20 -24.95
CA MET A 152 8.96 -14.08 -24.34
C MET A 152 8.22 -15.41 -24.46
N ARG A 153 7.55 -15.82 -23.37
CA ARG A 153 6.65 -16.98 -23.36
C ARG A 153 5.33 -16.61 -24.02
N VAL A 154 4.90 -17.37 -25.00
CA VAL A 154 3.68 -17.11 -25.78
C VAL A 154 2.95 -18.40 -26.15
N GLY A 155 1.63 -18.38 -26.05
CA GLY A 155 0.76 -19.41 -26.62
C GLY A 155 0.57 -19.20 -28.12
N VAL A 156 0.69 -20.27 -28.91
CA VAL A 156 0.63 -20.18 -30.37
C VAL A 156 -0.77 -20.50 -30.88
N LEU A 157 -1.41 -19.53 -31.53
CA LEU A 157 -2.71 -19.76 -32.15
C LEU A 157 -2.59 -20.71 -33.36
N PRO A 158 -3.61 -21.56 -33.60
CA PRO A 158 -3.61 -22.46 -34.74
C PRO A 158 -3.42 -21.73 -36.07
N SER A 159 -2.74 -22.37 -37.03
CA SER A 159 -2.56 -21.80 -38.37
C SER A 159 -3.85 -21.70 -39.18
N SER A 160 -4.91 -22.38 -38.74
CA SER A 160 -6.24 -22.30 -39.34
C SER A 160 -7.02 -21.05 -38.93
N PHE A 161 -6.54 -20.26 -37.96
CA PHE A 161 -7.23 -19.06 -37.51
C PHE A 161 -7.15 -17.96 -38.57
N THR A 162 -8.30 -17.42 -38.94
CA THR A 162 -8.41 -16.25 -39.81
C THR A 162 -8.15 -14.96 -39.04
N GLN A 163 -8.00 -13.83 -39.73
CA GLN A 163 -7.87 -12.52 -39.07
C GLN A 163 -9.09 -12.21 -38.18
N ALA A 164 -10.29 -12.59 -38.62
CA ALA A 164 -11.51 -12.40 -37.83
C ALA A 164 -11.48 -13.23 -36.53
N ASP A 165 -10.93 -14.45 -36.58
CA ASP A 165 -10.76 -15.28 -35.39
C ASP A 165 -9.75 -14.67 -34.41
N ILE A 166 -8.64 -14.14 -34.95
CA ILE A 166 -7.60 -13.46 -34.16
C ILE A 166 -8.17 -12.23 -33.44
N ASP A 167 -8.93 -11.38 -34.15
CA ASP A 167 -9.54 -10.17 -33.60
C ASP A 167 -10.58 -10.54 -32.52
N ALA A 168 -11.39 -11.57 -32.76
CA ALA A 168 -12.38 -12.07 -31.80
C ALA A 168 -11.71 -12.58 -30.51
N VAL A 169 -10.60 -13.31 -30.64
CA VAL A 169 -9.79 -13.78 -29.51
C VAL A 169 -9.19 -12.62 -28.72
N GLU A 170 -8.61 -11.62 -29.40
CA GLU A 170 -8.06 -10.43 -28.74
C GLU A 170 -9.15 -9.72 -27.91
N LEU A 171 -10.32 -9.50 -28.51
CA LEU A 171 -11.45 -8.83 -27.86
C LEU A 171 -11.98 -9.64 -26.66
N ALA A 172 -12.17 -10.96 -26.82
CA ALA A 172 -12.65 -11.83 -25.74
C ALA A 172 -11.70 -11.83 -24.53
N LEU A 173 -10.38 -11.82 -24.77
CA LEU A 173 -9.38 -11.76 -23.71
C LEU A 173 -9.40 -10.42 -22.97
N GLN A 174 -9.57 -9.31 -23.69
CA GLN A 174 -9.69 -7.98 -23.07
C GLN A 174 -10.92 -7.91 -22.15
N LEU A 175 -12.09 -8.37 -22.64
CA LEU A 175 -13.32 -8.38 -21.85
C LEU A 175 -13.25 -9.34 -20.64
N ARG A 176 -12.53 -10.46 -20.76
CA ARG A 176 -12.35 -11.43 -19.67
C ARG A 176 -11.44 -10.90 -18.55
N LEU A 177 -10.44 -10.10 -18.89
CA LEU A 177 -9.57 -9.46 -17.89
C LEU A 177 -10.34 -8.47 -17.04
N ASP A 178 -11.28 -7.71 -17.63
CA ASP A 178 -12.16 -6.79 -16.90
C ASP A 178 -13.15 -7.52 -15.98
N GLN A 179 -13.43 -8.80 -16.22
CA GLN A 179 -14.35 -9.63 -15.41
C GLN A 179 -13.66 -10.40 -14.28
N LYS A 180 -12.32 -10.40 -14.18
CA LYS A 180 -11.64 -11.04 -13.04
C LYS A 180 -11.87 -10.19 -11.79
N ARG A 181 -12.74 -10.67 -10.90
CA ARG A 181 -12.93 -10.06 -9.58
C ARG A 181 -11.65 -10.25 -8.76
N ASP A 182 -11.05 -9.14 -8.33
CA ASP A 182 -9.93 -9.18 -7.41
C ASP A 182 -10.31 -9.91 -6.11
N TYR A 183 -9.36 -10.66 -5.55
CA TYR A 183 -9.53 -11.23 -4.22
C TYR A 183 -9.77 -10.11 -3.20
N THR A 184 -10.82 -10.25 -2.38
CA THR A 184 -10.95 -9.42 -1.18
C THR A 184 -9.79 -9.70 -0.23
N TYR A 185 -9.47 -8.77 0.67
CA TYR A 185 -8.26 -8.87 1.48
C TYR A 185 -8.24 -10.14 2.31
N ILE A 186 -9.35 -10.48 2.96
CA ILE A 186 -9.48 -11.69 3.78
C ILE A 186 -9.31 -12.96 2.93
N ASN A 187 -9.94 -13.02 1.75
CA ASN A 187 -9.81 -14.17 0.85
C ASN A 187 -8.38 -14.36 0.37
N ARG A 188 -7.66 -13.27 0.13
CA ARG A 188 -6.23 -13.31 -0.20
C ARG A 188 -5.40 -13.88 0.96
N LEU A 189 -5.67 -13.48 2.21
CA LEU A 189 -4.98 -14.05 3.38
C LEU A 189 -5.20 -15.56 3.49
N LEU A 190 -6.44 -16.02 3.28
CA LEU A 190 -6.79 -17.44 3.28
C LEU A 190 -6.10 -18.21 2.16
N ALA A 191 -6.06 -17.66 0.95
CA ALA A 191 -5.38 -18.27 -0.17
C ALA A 191 -3.87 -18.46 0.10
N MET A 192 -3.20 -17.49 0.74
CA MET A 192 -1.80 -17.63 1.15
C MET A 192 -1.59 -18.72 2.21
N GLU A 193 -2.54 -18.87 3.14
CA GLU A 193 -2.51 -19.91 4.15
C GLU A 193 -2.70 -21.31 3.56
N GLU A 194 -3.62 -21.45 2.61
CA GLU A 194 -3.86 -22.70 1.91
C GLU A 194 -2.60 -23.14 1.15
N GLN A 195 -1.96 -22.23 0.40
CA GLN A 195 -0.70 -22.53 -0.28
C GLN A 195 0.41 -22.94 0.69
N ALA A 196 0.48 -22.32 1.88
CA ALA A 196 1.45 -22.70 2.91
C ALA A 196 1.15 -24.09 3.49
N THR A 197 -0.13 -24.44 3.66
CA THR A 197 -0.59 -25.75 4.14
C THR A 197 -0.25 -26.86 3.14
N LEU A 198 -0.23 -26.54 1.84
CA LEU A 198 0.24 -27.44 0.78
C LEU A 198 1.77 -27.60 0.71
N GLY A 199 2.51 -27.01 1.66
CA GLY A 199 3.97 -27.16 1.77
C GLY A 199 4.77 -26.24 0.84
N ARG A 200 4.16 -25.24 0.20
CA ARG A 200 4.89 -24.24 -0.59
C ARG A 200 5.69 -23.31 0.31
N THR A 201 6.86 -22.86 -0.17
CA THR A 201 7.72 -21.96 0.62
C THR A 201 7.19 -20.51 0.61
N PRO A 202 7.49 -19.71 1.64
CA PRO A 202 7.13 -18.29 1.69
C PRO A 202 7.54 -17.50 0.43
N GLU A 203 8.71 -17.80 -0.16
CA GLU A 203 9.23 -17.13 -1.35
C GLU A 203 8.41 -17.47 -2.59
N GLN A 204 8.00 -18.73 -2.74
CA GLN A 204 7.15 -19.18 -3.85
C GLN A 204 5.78 -18.51 -3.78
N ILE A 205 5.17 -18.50 -2.58
CA ILE A 205 3.87 -17.87 -2.36
C ILE A 205 3.97 -16.36 -2.57
N ALA A 206 4.99 -15.70 -2.02
CA ALA A 206 5.19 -14.27 -2.21
C ALA A 206 5.34 -13.89 -3.69
N LYS A 207 6.07 -14.70 -4.47
CA LYS A 207 6.21 -14.52 -5.91
C LYS A 207 4.88 -14.68 -6.66
N GLU A 208 4.09 -15.70 -6.34
CA GLU A 208 2.78 -15.98 -6.95
C GLU A 208 1.76 -14.85 -6.68
N PHE A 209 1.75 -14.34 -5.45
CA PHE A 209 0.89 -13.22 -5.05
C PHE A 209 1.48 -11.83 -5.35
N ARG A 210 2.63 -11.76 -6.04
CA ARG A 210 3.35 -10.53 -6.42
C ARG A 210 3.60 -9.59 -5.24
N ILE A 211 4.06 -10.15 -4.13
CA ILE A 211 4.44 -9.41 -2.92
C ILE A 211 5.85 -9.75 -2.47
N ARG A 212 6.35 -8.98 -1.50
CA ARG A 212 7.61 -9.28 -0.81
C ARG A 212 7.39 -10.40 0.21
N THR A 213 8.40 -11.22 0.45
CA THR A 213 8.37 -12.25 1.51
C THR A 213 8.06 -11.64 2.89
N SER A 214 8.55 -10.43 3.17
CA SER A 214 8.20 -9.70 4.40
C SER A 214 6.72 -9.35 4.50
N THR A 215 6.07 -9.01 3.38
CA THR A 215 4.62 -8.77 3.33
C THR A 215 3.84 -10.05 3.56
N TYR A 216 4.31 -11.19 3.04
CA TYR A 216 3.71 -12.50 3.32
C TYR A 216 3.75 -12.81 4.82
N HIS A 217 4.89 -12.66 5.49
CA HIS A 217 4.99 -12.90 6.93
C HIS A 217 4.10 -11.96 7.75
N GLN A 218 4.04 -10.68 7.37
CA GLN A 218 3.12 -9.71 7.98
C GLN A 218 1.66 -10.16 7.82
N GLU A 219 1.25 -10.57 6.62
CA GLU A 219 -0.12 -11.02 6.32
C GLU A 219 -0.47 -12.35 7.03
N ARG A 220 0.48 -13.27 7.18
CA ARG A 220 0.33 -14.49 8.01
C ARG A 220 0.12 -14.17 9.49
N TRP A 221 0.90 -13.23 10.03
CA TRP A 221 0.71 -12.75 11.41
C TRP A 221 -0.69 -12.14 11.59
N ILE A 222 -1.12 -11.29 10.65
CA ILE A 222 -2.45 -10.65 10.72
C ILE A 222 -3.57 -11.71 10.70
N LEU A 223 -3.50 -12.71 9.82
CA LEU A 223 -4.51 -13.76 9.78
C LEU A 223 -4.55 -14.58 11.09
N SER A 224 -3.38 -14.89 11.66
CA SER A 224 -3.29 -15.56 12.96
C SER A 224 -3.96 -14.74 14.06
N THR A 225 -3.66 -13.43 14.13
CA THR A 225 -4.27 -12.51 15.09
C THR A 225 -5.78 -12.42 14.91
N ILE A 226 -6.28 -12.31 13.68
CA ILE A 226 -7.73 -12.30 13.40
C ILE A 226 -8.39 -13.59 13.91
N LYS A 227 -7.79 -14.77 13.64
CA LYS A 227 -8.33 -16.04 14.11
C LYS A 227 -8.35 -16.15 15.63
N GLU A 228 -7.31 -15.65 16.30
CA GLU A 228 -7.25 -15.57 17.77
C GLU A 228 -8.41 -14.70 18.31
N LEU A 229 -8.61 -13.51 17.75
CA LEU A 229 -9.67 -12.59 18.17
C LEU A 229 -11.07 -13.17 17.93
N ASN A 230 -11.28 -13.82 16.79
CA ASN A 230 -12.52 -14.54 16.53
C ASN A 230 -12.75 -15.65 17.56
N GLY A 231 -11.70 -16.41 17.91
CA GLY A 231 -11.75 -17.39 19.00
C GLY A 231 -12.13 -16.78 20.36
N ARG A 232 -11.55 -15.64 20.71
CA ARG A 232 -11.81 -14.90 21.96
C ARG A 232 -13.20 -14.24 22.00
N SER A 233 -13.76 -13.94 20.84
CA SER A 233 -15.12 -13.39 20.69
C SER A 233 -16.23 -14.40 20.93
N LYS A 234 -15.92 -15.70 20.96
CA LYS A 234 -16.91 -16.76 21.18
C LYS A 234 -17.65 -16.56 22.48
N SER A 235 -18.98 -16.57 22.40
CA SER A 235 -19.89 -16.64 23.53
C SER A 235 -20.90 -17.78 23.35
N GLY A 236 -21.70 -18.06 24.39
CA GLY A 236 -22.71 -19.11 24.35
C GLY A 236 -23.66 -18.96 23.14
N GLY A 237 -24.16 -20.07 22.60
CA GLY A 237 -25.11 -20.05 21.47
C GLY A 237 -24.48 -19.94 20.08
N GLY A 238 -23.16 -20.10 19.93
CA GLY A 238 -22.49 -20.10 18.62
C GLY A 238 -22.29 -18.70 18.03
N VAL A 239 -22.32 -17.67 18.87
CA VAL A 239 -22.04 -16.29 18.49
C VAL A 239 -20.52 -16.09 18.46
N GLU A 240 -19.99 -15.71 17.29
CA GLU A 240 -18.57 -15.38 17.10
C GLU A 240 -18.41 -14.34 15.98
N LEU A 241 -17.31 -13.58 16.03
CA LEU A 241 -16.85 -12.79 14.90
C LEU A 241 -16.38 -13.71 13.78
N ARG A 242 -16.62 -13.27 12.55
CA ARG A 242 -16.26 -13.96 11.32
C ARG A 242 -15.10 -13.23 10.66
N LEU A 243 -14.41 -13.91 9.76
CA LEU A 243 -13.30 -13.30 9.02
C LEU A 243 -13.74 -12.04 8.23
N VAL A 244 -14.95 -12.05 7.67
CA VAL A 244 -15.52 -10.91 6.92
C VAL A 244 -15.72 -9.66 7.79
N ASP A 245 -15.86 -9.80 9.10
CA ASP A 245 -16.07 -8.67 10.01
C ASP A 245 -14.80 -7.79 10.15
N TRP A 246 -13.67 -8.23 9.57
CA TRP A 246 -12.38 -7.53 9.50
C TRP A 246 -12.05 -7.02 8.08
N GLU A 247 -12.95 -7.22 7.11
CA GLU A 247 -12.79 -6.70 5.75
C GLU A 247 -12.75 -5.15 5.81
N GLY A 248 -11.82 -4.52 5.08
CA GLY A 248 -11.59 -3.07 5.16
C GLY A 248 -10.68 -2.62 6.33
N ALA A 249 -10.20 -3.52 7.20
CA ALA A 249 -9.23 -3.20 8.25
C ALA A 249 -7.76 -3.36 7.83
N GLN A 250 -7.48 -3.72 6.56
CA GLN A 250 -6.15 -4.04 6.04
C GLN A 250 -5.04 -3.08 6.50
N GLU A 251 -5.17 -1.80 6.17
CA GLU A 251 -4.12 -0.82 6.42
C GLU A 251 -3.88 -0.59 7.92
N ARG A 252 -4.94 -0.64 8.73
CA ARG A 252 -4.86 -0.50 10.19
C ARG A 252 -4.15 -1.70 10.82
N LEU A 253 -4.47 -2.91 10.37
CA LEU A 253 -3.83 -4.16 10.84
C LEU A 253 -2.35 -4.25 10.43
N LYS A 254 -2.00 -3.80 9.22
CA LYS A 254 -0.60 -3.72 8.75
C LYS A 254 0.22 -2.74 9.58
N GLU A 255 -0.35 -1.63 10.02
CA GLU A 255 0.35 -0.67 10.88
C GLU A 255 0.46 -1.15 12.32
N LEU A 256 -0.57 -1.80 12.85
CA LEU A 256 -0.52 -2.47 14.15
C LEU A 256 0.64 -3.46 14.22
N GLN A 257 0.77 -4.34 13.22
CA GLN A 257 1.82 -5.36 13.20
C GLN A 257 3.23 -4.73 13.20
N ARG A 258 3.42 -3.64 12.45
CA ARG A 258 4.71 -2.92 12.42
C ARG A 258 5.04 -2.29 13.76
N LEU A 259 4.06 -1.67 14.41
CA LEU A 259 4.24 -1.10 15.75
C LEU A 259 4.57 -2.19 16.76
N TYR A 260 3.83 -3.30 16.74
CA TYR A 260 4.05 -4.42 17.65
C TYR A 260 5.47 -4.97 17.54
N LEU A 261 5.95 -5.30 16.34
CA LEU A 261 7.31 -5.80 16.15
C LEU A 261 8.39 -4.79 16.60
N LYS A 262 8.13 -3.49 16.42
CA LYS A 262 9.05 -2.44 16.90
C LYS A 262 9.15 -2.45 18.42
N LEU A 263 8.02 -2.62 19.11
CA LEU A 263 7.95 -2.50 20.56
C LEU A 263 8.24 -3.79 21.31
N GLU A 264 7.90 -4.95 20.74
CA GLU A 264 8.06 -6.26 21.40
C GLU A 264 9.51 -6.52 21.84
N THR A 265 10.48 -6.02 21.08
CA THR A 265 11.92 -6.13 21.40
C THR A 265 12.40 -5.18 22.50
N LEU A 266 11.65 -4.11 22.78
CA LEU A 266 11.99 -3.07 23.75
C LEU A 266 11.26 -3.29 25.08
N ASP A 267 9.94 -3.46 24.99
CA ASP A 267 9.03 -3.68 26.11
C ASP A 267 7.84 -4.50 25.61
N ARG A 268 7.85 -5.79 25.94
CA ARG A 268 6.84 -6.75 25.53
C ARG A 268 5.46 -6.44 26.12
N ASP A 269 5.40 -5.95 27.35
CA ASP A 269 4.13 -5.66 28.02
C ASP A 269 3.48 -4.43 27.41
N GLN A 270 4.26 -3.38 27.17
CA GLN A 270 3.79 -2.21 26.41
C GLN A 270 3.31 -2.60 25.01
N ALA A 271 4.05 -3.46 24.30
CA ALA A 271 3.67 -3.94 22.97
C ALA A 271 2.33 -4.69 22.99
N GLU A 272 2.13 -5.58 23.98
CA GLU A 272 0.88 -6.32 24.15
C GLU A 272 -0.30 -5.40 24.49
N ILE A 273 -0.14 -4.44 25.41
CA ILE A 273 -1.20 -3.50 25.78
C ILE A 273 -1.63 -2.66 24.57
N LEU A 274 -0.67 -2.07 23.84
CA LEU A 274 -0.97 -1.28 22.65
C LEU A 274 -1.57 -2.12 21.52
N LYS A 275 -1.17 -3.39 21.40
CA LYS A 275 -1.79 -4.33 20.48
C LYS A 275 -3.28 -4.51 20.79
N GLU A 276 -3.62 -4.82 22.04
CA GLU A 276 -5.02 -5.03 22.47
C GLU A 276 -5.87 -3.77 22.27
N TRP A 277 -5.37 -2.59 22.66
CA TRP A 277 -6.12 -1.34 22.51
C TRP A 277 -6.31 -0.92 21.05
N ARG A 278 -5.29 -1.07 20.20
CA ARG A 278 -5.45 -0.78 18.77
C ARG A 278 -6.37 -1.77 18.09
N LEU A 279 -6.37 -3.04 18.47
CA LEU A 279 -7.33 -4.03 17.95
C LEU A 279 -8.77 -3.68 18.33
N ALA A 280 -9.01 -3.27 19.57
CA ALA A 280 -10.31 -2.76 20.02
C ALA A 280 -10.74 -1.54 19.18
N ALA A 281 -9.85 -0.54 19.01
CA ALA A 281 -10.14 0.64 18.21
C ALA A 281 -10.44 0.31 16.72
N ILE A 282 -9.72 -0.66 16.14
CA ILE A 282 -9.99 -1.16 14.78
C ILE A 282 -11.40 -1.74 14.70
N LEU A 283 -11.80 -2.54 15.70
CA LEU A 283 -13.13 -3.17 15.72
C LEU A 283 -14.27 -2.14 15.89
N LEU A 284 -14.03 -1.08 16.67
CA LEU A 284 -14.92 0.07 16.88
C LEU A 284 -14.97 1.04 15.67
N ASP A 285 -14.23 0.68 14.60
CA ASP A 285 -14.14 1.38 13.33
C ASP A 285 -13.53 2.79 13.39
N PHE A 286 -12.53 2.98 14.25
CA PHE A 286 -11.72 4.20 14.26
C PHE A 286 -10.89 4.33 12.98
N SER A 287 -10.71 5.57 12.51
CA SER A 287 -9.93 5.83 11.32
C SER A 287 -8.45 5.45 11.53
N LYS A 288 -7.73 5.29 10.42
CA LYS A 288 -6.28 5.05 10.47
C LYS A 288 -5.53 6.13 11.26
N THR A 289 -5.96 7.38 11.14
CA THR A 289 -5.35 8.51 11.84
C THR A 289 -5.59 8.42 13.34
N ASP A 290 -6.79 8.03 13.75
CA ASP A 290 -7.16 7.91 15.17
C ASP A 290 -6.45 6.74 15.84
N VAL A 291 -6.38 5.58 15.17
CA VAL A 291 -5.66 4.41 15.69
C VAL A 291 -4.17 4.72 15.91
N ARG A 292 -3.57 5.61 15.10
CA ARG A 292 -2.18 6.04 15.27
C ARG A 292 -1.96 6.87 16.54
N HIS A 293 -2.98 7.54 17.05
CA HIS A 293 -2.88 8.30 18.30
C HIS A 293 -2.79 7.41 19.54
N ILE A 294 -3.08 6.10 19.43
CA ILE A 294 -2.88 5.11 20.49
C ILE A 294 -1.42 4.65 20.43
N ASP A 295 -0.48 5.47 20.91
CA ASP A 295 0.96 5.22 20.87
C ASP A 295 1.57 5.05 22.29
N GLU A 296 2.90 4.95 22.36
CA GLU A 296 3.64 4.75 23.62
C GLU A 296 3.31 5.83 24.67
N GLU A 297 3.12 7.08 24.22
CA GLU A 297 2.82 8.21 25.08
C GLU A 297 1.34 8.22 25.51
N PHE A 298 0.44 7.79 24.62
CA PHE A 298 -0.96 7.57 24.95
C PHE A 298 -1.12 6.61 26.13
N LEU A 299 -0.37 5.50 26.10
CA LEU A 299 -0.31 4.53 27.19
C LEU A 299 0.33 5.13 28.44
N LYS A 300 1.49 5.78 28.32
CA LYS A 300 2.24 6.32 29.46
C LYS A 300 1.46 7.34 30.27
N GLN A 301 0.66 8.17 29.62
CA GLN A 301 -0.19 9.16 30.28
C GLN A 301 -1.52 8.57 30.77
N GLY A 302 -1.84 7.32 30.42
CA GLY A 302 -3.04 6.63 30.87
C GLY A 302 -4.34 7.24 30.35
N TYR A 303 -4.35 7.89 29.18
CA TYR A 303 -5.52 8.62 28.68
C TYR A 303 -6.79 7.75 28.61
N LEU A 304 -6.67 6.49 28.17
CA LEU A 304 -7.82 5.59 28.11
C LEU A 304 -8.34 5.24 29.50
N THR A 305 -7.44 4.92 30.45
CA THR A 305 -7.80 4.54 31.82
C THR A 305 -8.51 5.68 32.56
N GLN A 306 -8.21 6.94 32.24
CA GLN A 306 -8.82 8.13 32.86
C GLN A 306 -10.30 8.32 32.48
N VAL A 307 -10.71 7.81 31.31
CA VAL A 307 -12.05 8.04 30.75
C VAL A 307 -12.88 6.76 30.65
N LEU A 308 -12.28 5.60 30.93
CA LEU A 308 -12.96 4.31 30.83
C LEU A 308 -14.04 4.21 31.93
N PRO A 309 -15.31 3.95 31.58
CA PRO A 309 -16.37 3.70 32.56
C PRO A 309 -16.02 2.53 33.49
N ALA A 310 -16.44 2.60 34.76
CA ALA A 310 -16.15 1.58 35.77
C ALA A 310 -16.62 0.18 35.33
N ASP A 311 -17.78 0.08 34.68
CA ASP A 311 -18.32 -1.19 34.17
C ASP A 311 -17.42 -1.82 33.08
N LEU A 312 -16.79 -0.98 32.25
CA LEU A 312 -15.81 -1.39 31.25
C LEU A 312 -14.42 -1.64 31.86
N ALA A 313 -14.08 -1.00 32.97
CA ALA A 313 -12.82 -1.20 33.68
C ALA A 313 -12.82 -2.47 34.54
N GLU A 314 -13.84 -2.66 35.38
CA GLU A 314 -13.88 -3.65 36.48
C GLU A 314 -14.66 -4.93 36.14
N GLY A 315 -15.50 -4.94 35.10
CA GLY A 315 -16.35 -6.08 34.70
C GLY A 315 -15.65 -7.34 34.17
N GLY A 316 -14.42 -7.61 34.57
CA GLY A 316 -13.73 -8.85 34.27
C GLY A 316 -12.84 -9.20 35.44
N GLU A 317 -13.17 -10.29 36.13
CA GLU A 317 -12.19 -10.99 36.96
C GLU A 317 -10.94 -11.18 36.08
N ALA A 318 -9.88 -10.43 36.39
CA ALA A 318 -8.59 -10.70 35.82
C ALA A 318 -8.23 -12.10 36.32
N ALA A 319 -8.47 -13.12 35.49
CA ALA A 319 -7.95 -14.44 35.75
C ALA A 319 -6.45 -14.24 35.94
N GLN A 320 -5.98 -14.36 37.18
CA GLN A 320 -4.55 -14.31 37.48
C GLN A 320 -3.92 -15.36 36.57
N SER A 321 -3.10 -14.91 35.62
CA SER A 321 -2.39 -15.86 34.78
C SER A 321 -1.41 -16.59 35.70
N ALA A 322 -1.75 -17.82 36.08
CA ALA A 322 -0.79 -18.71 36.70
C ALA A 322 0.29 -19.02 35.65
N ALA A 323 1.56 -19.04 36.05
CA ALA A 323 2.65 -19.47 35.18
C ALA A 323 2.29 -20.84 34.59
N VAL A 324 2.35 -20.98 33.26
CA VAL A 324 2.02 -22.23 32.57
C VAL A 324 3.29 -23.07 32.53
N SER A 325 3.32 -24.15 33.31
CA SER A 325 4.38 -25.16 33.20
C SER A 325 4.19 -25.94 31.91
N ILE A 326 5.21 -26.01 31.05
CA ILE A 326 5.18 -26.80 29.83
C ILE A 326 5.38 -28.28 30.20
N PRO A 327 4.43 -29.20 29.95
CA PRO A 327 4.61 -30.59 30.29
C PRO A 327 5.84 -31.19 29.56
N GLY A 328 6.83 -31.65 30.33
CA GLY A 328 8.06 -32.26 29.80
C GLY A 328 9.27 -31.33 29.67
N LEU A 329 9.14 -30.05 30.01
CA LEU A 329 10.23 -29.08 30.16
C LEU A 329 10.04 -28.36 31.50
N ASP A 330 11.01 -28.43 32.42
CA ASP A 330 11.03 -27.65 33.67
C ASP A 330 11.28 -26.15 33.41
N LEU A 331 10.53 -25.56 32.48
CA LEU A 331 10.56 -24.16 32.10
C LEU A 331 9.18 -23.56 32.35
N GLU A 332 9.13 -22.56 33.24
CA GLU A 332 7.95 -21.75 33.50
C GLU A 332 7.93 -20.55 32.55
N VAL A 333 6.84 -20.36 31.82
CA VAL A 333 6.63 -19.13 31.03
C VAL A 333 6.09 -18.05 31.98
N PRO A 334 6.70 -16.86 32.05
CA PRO A 334 6.21 -15.78 32.90
C PRO A 334 4.75 -15.45 32.59
N ALA A 335 3.95 -15.34 33.66
CA ALA A 335 2.59 -14.84 33.60
C ALA A 335 2.55 -13.42 32.98
N ALA A 336 1.49 -13.12 32.23
CA ALA A 336 1.29 -11.77 31.71
C ALA A 336 1.10 -10.79 32.86
N SER A 337 1.62 -9.57 32.76
CA SER A 337 1.37 -8.57 33.80
C SER A 337 -0.11 -8.26 33.95
N SER A 338 -0.48 -7.73 35.13
CA SER A 338 -1.85 -7.33 35.44
C SER A 338 -2.39 -6.30 34.44
N ALA A 339 -1.54 -5.39 33.95
CA ALA A 339 -1.90 -4.39 32.95
C ALA A 339 -2.21 -5.01 31.57
N VAL A 340 -1.39 -5.96 31.11
CA VAL A 340 -1.65 -6.72 29.86
C VAL A 340 -2.95 -7.50 29.97
N SER A 341 -3.17 -8.16 31.11
CA SER A 341 -4.39 -8.94 31.38
C SER A 341 -5.63 -8.05 31.37
N ALA A 342 -5.56 -6.85 31.96
CA ALA A 342 -6.66 -5.87 31.95
C ALA A 342 -6.95 -5.36 30.52
N ALA A 343 -5.92 -5.03 29.74
CA ALA A 343 -6.08 -4.60 28.34
C ALA A 343 -6.74 -5.70 27.49
N ARG A 344 -6.31 -6.96 27.68
CA ARG A 344 -6.90 -8.11 27.01
C ARG A 344 -8.36 -8.35 27.41
N ALA A 345 -8.68 -8.24 28.70
CA ALA A 345 -10.05 -8.41 29.21
C ALA A 345 -11.01 -7.33 28.69
N LEU A 346 -10.54 -6.09 28.54
CA LEU A 346 -11.30 -5.01 27.90
C LEU A 346 -11.58 -5.35 26.43
N ASN A 347 -10.56 -5.75 25.67
CA ASN A 347 -10.72 -6.12 24.26
C ASN A 347 -11.66 -7.32 24.09
N ASP A 348 -11.57 -8.34 24.96
CA ASP A 348 -12.48 -9.49 24.96
C ASP A 348 -13.95 -9.11 25.11
N ARG A 349 -14.25 -8.13 25.98
CA ARG A 349 -15.63 -7.63 26.15
C ARG A 349 -16.12 -6.94 24.88
N ILE A 350 -15.27 -6.10 24.27
CA ILE A 350 -15.58 -5.40 23.02
C ILE A 350 -15.77 -6.42 21.87
N LEU A 351 -14.92 -7.45 21.78
CA LEU A 351 -15.02 -8.53 20.80
C LEU A 351 -16.35 -9.30 20.93
N ARG A 352 -16.73 -9.70 22.16
CA ARG A 352 -17.98 -10.42 22.42
C ARG A 352 -19.20 -9.54 22.13
N ALA A 353 -19.18 -8.28 22.53
CA ALA A 353 -20.26 -7.35 22.22
C ALA A 353 -20.41 -7.14 20.70
N ALA A 354 -19.30 -6.97 19.98
CA ALA A 354 -19.29 -6.87 18.52
C ALA A 354 -19.81 -8.15 17.85
N ALA A 355 -19.44 -9.34 18.36
CA ALA A 355 -19.96 -10.61 17.87
C ALA A 355 -21.49 -10.68 18.03
N THR A 356 -22.02 -10.32 19.21
CA THR A 356 -23.46 -10.30 19.51
C THR A 356 -24.23 -9.37 18.57
N VAL A 357 -23.74 -8.15 18.35
CA VAL A 357 -24.39 -7.15 17.48
C VAL A 357 -24.34 -7.58 16.01
N ARG A 358 -23.20 -8.08 15.53
CA ARG A 358 -22.98 -8.43 14.11
C ARG A 358 -23.55 -9.80 13.72
N ASN A 359 -23.99 -10.60 14.70
CA ASN A 359 -24.61 -11.89 14.45
C ASN A 359 -26.06 -11.73 13.98
N THR A 360 -26.29 -12.14 12.73
CA THR A 360 -27.59 -12.11 12.08
C THR A 360 -28.33 -13.45 12.11
N LYS A 361 -27.71 -14.52 12.59
CA LYS A 361 -28.24 -15.90 12.54
C LYS A 361 -28.74 -16.44 13.88
N SER A 362 -28.30 -15.86 14.99
CA SER A 362 -28.68 -16.33 16.32
C SER A 362 -30.05 -15.78 16.75
N GLU A 363 -30.87 -16.61 17.38
CA GLU A 363 -32.12 -16.24 18.11
C GLU A 363 -31.82 -15.42 19.39
N LEU A 364 -30.85 -14.50 19.33
CA LEU A 364 -30.58 -13.58 20.43
C LEU A 364 -31.74 -12.61 20.58
N SER A 365 -32.09 -12.28 21.83
CA SER A 365 -33.14 -11.30 22.07
C SER A 365 -32.68 -9.91 21.64
N ASP A 366 -33.63 -9.06 21.23
CA ASP A 366 -33.35 -7.65 20.93
C ASP A 366 -32.76 -6.91 22.14
N THR A 367 -33.08 -7.37 23.36
CA THR A 367 -32.53 -6.84 24.61
C THR A 367 -31.04 -7.15 24.77
N GLU A 368 -30.57 -8.32 24.37
CA GLU A 368 -29.14 -8.69 24.41
C GLU A 368 -28.34 -7.90 23.37
N LYS A 369 -28.87 -7.76 22.14
CA LYS A 369 -28.22 -6.95 21.10
C LYS A 369 -28.15 -5.48 21.48
N SER A 370 -29.21 -4.93 22.07
CA SER A 370 -29.23 -3.53 22.54
C SER A 370 -28.21 -3.28 23.65
N LYS A 371 -28.09 -4.18 24.64
CA LYS A 371 -27.05 -4.10 25.67
C LYS A 371 -25.64 -4.17 25.09
N ALA A 372 -25.41 -5.08 24.15
CA ALA A 372 -24.12 -5.20 23.47
C ALA A 372 -23.80 -3.94 22.65
N GLN A 373 -24.77 -3.36 21.96
CA GLN A 373 -24.60 -2.10 21.24
C GLN A 373 -24.25 -0.94 22.18
N ALA A 374 -24.95 -0.81 23.31
CA ALA A 374 -24.65 0.20 24.32
C ALA A 374 -23.20 0.09 24.83
N LEU A 375 -22.72 -1.13 25.09
CA LEU A 375 -21.33 -1.37 25.47
C LEU A 375 -20.35 -0.89 24.40
N LEU A 376 -20.63 -1.18 23.11
CA LEU A 376 -19.79 -0.72 22.00
C LEU A 376 -19.79 0.82 21.89
N ASP A 377 -20.93 1.46 22.08
CA ASP A 377 -21.06 2.91 22.01
C ASP A 377 -20.33 3.60 23.18
N GLU A 378 -20.41 3.04 24.39
CA GLU A 378 -19.65 3.48 25.56
C GLU A 378 -18.15 3.32 25.35
N ALA A 379 -17.70 2.16 24.87
CA ALA A 379 -16.30 1.92 24.56
C ALA A 379 -15.81 2.89 23.47
N LYS A 380 -16.59 3.09 22.40
CA LYS A 380 -16.26 4.05 21.34
C LYS A 380 -16.14 5.47 21.89
N THR A 381 -17.06 5.89 22.75
CA THR A 381 -17.02 7.22 23.38
C THR A 381 -15.77 7.39 24.24
N ALA A 382 -15.39 6.39 25.03
CA ALA A 382 -14.18 6.43 25.85
C ALA A 382 -12.91 6.50 25.00
N PHE A 383 -12.80 5.70 23.94
CA PHE A 383 -11.66 5.76 23.02
C PHE A 383 -11.57 7.11 22.31
N ASP A 384 -12.68 7.66 21.84
CA ASP A 384 -12.73 8.95 21.16
C ASP A 384 -12.26 10.09 22.07
N GLN A 385 -12.79 10.16 23.30
CA GLN A 385 -12.36 11.14 24.29
C GLN A 385 -10.86 11.03 24.62
N ALA A 386 -10.37 9.82 24.83
CA ALA A 386 -8.95 9.60 25.13
C ALA A 386 -8.06 10.05 23.96
N ILE A 387 -8.43 9.73 22.73
CA ILE A 387 -7.71 10.12 21.51
C ILE A 387 -7.74 11.64 21.34
N GLU A 388 -8.88 12.29 21.57
CA GLU A 388 -8.98 13.74 21.53
C GLU A 388 -8.09 14.42 22.56
N PHE A 389 -8.09 13.94 23.81
CA PHE A 389 -7.23 14.47 24.86
C PHE A 389 -5.76 14.34 24.50
N HIS A 390 -5.33 13.17 24.03
CA HIS A 390 -3.96 12.97 23.55
C HIS A 390 -3.63 13.91 22.38
N GLY A 391 -4.53 14.05 21.41
CA GLY A 391 -4.34 14.94 20.26
C GLY A 391 -4.28 16.43 20.63
N ARG A 392 -5.02 16.88 21.65
CA ARG A 392 -4.92 18.26 22.18
C ARG A 392 -3.59 18.46 22.89
N ASP A 393 -3.18 17.54 23.74
CA ASP A 393 -1.91 17.62 24.47
C ASP A 393 -0.71 17.57 23.53
N ALA A 394 -0.74 16.72 22.51
CA ALA A 394 0.30 16.66 21.49
C ALA A 394 0.42 18.00 20.74
N ARG A 395 -0.71 18.65 20.41
CA ARG A 395 -0.71 19.99 19.79
C ARG A 395 -0.11 21.05 20.72
N VAL A 396 -0.45 21.01 22.01
CA VAL A 396 0.13 21.92 23.02
C VAL A 396 1.62 21.69 23.17
N ARG A 397 2.07 20.43 23.26
CA ARG A 397 3.48 20.05 23.35
C ARG A 397 4.27 20.47 22.12
N LYS A 398 3.75 20.20 20.92
CA LYS A 398 4.34 20.65 19.65
C LYS A 398 4.45 22.17 19.61
N ARG A 399 3.43 22.91 20.04
CA ARG A 399 3.47 24.38 20.11
C ARG A 399 4.55 24.87 21.07
N LYS A 400 4.74 24.22 22.23
CA LYS A 400 5.81 24.56 23.19
C LYS A 400 7.20 24.30 22.62
N GLN A 401 7.37 23.24 21.83
CA GLN A 401 8.65 22.87 21.20
C GLN A 401 9.00 23.70 19.95
N LEU A 402 8.03 24.39 19.34
CA LEU A 402 8.28 25.21 18.14
C LEU A 402 8.97 26.55 18.43
N ALA A 403 8.96 27.04 19.67
CA ALA A 403 9.54 28.36 19.97
C ALA A 403 11.05 28.44 19.68
N PRO A 404 11.90 27.46 20.09
CA PRO A 404 13.30 27.43 19.69
C PRO A 404 13.50 27.26 18.17
N ALA A 405 12.72 26.39 17.51
CA ALA A 405 12.84 26.17 16.07
C ALA A 405 12.57 27.46 15.26
N ARG A 406 11.59 28.27 15.67
CA ARG A 406 11.33 29.57 15.05
C ARG A 406 12.49 30.56 15.16
N LEU A 407 13.28 30.48 16.23
CA LEU A 407 14.49 31.29 16.37
C LEU A 407 15.59 30.82 15.42
N VAL A 408 15.74 29.51 15.22
CA VAL A 408 16.69 28.96 14.24
C VAL A 408 16.33 29.42 12.83
N ASP A 409 15.05 29.35 12.45
CA ASP A 409 14.59 29.82 11.14
C ASP A 409 14.80 31.33 10.97
N ALA A 410 14.57 32.13 12.02
CA ALA A 410 14.83 33.57 12.01
C ALA A 410 16.32 33.89 11.83
N SER A 411 17.20 33.17 12.52
CA SER A 411 18.66 33.30 12.36
C SER A 411 19.09 33.01 10.93
N ALA A 412 18.60 31.93 10.31
CA ALA A 412 18.94 31.60 8.92
C ALA A 412 18.51 32.70 7.93
N ASN A 413 17.34 33.31 8.14
CA ASN A 413 16.89 34.45 7.32
C ASN A 413 17.74 35.71 7.54
N ILE A 414 18.21 35.96 8.77
CA ILE A 414 19.12 37.07 9.06
C ILE A 414 20.48 36.85 8.38
N ASP A 415 21.03 35.63 8.44
CA ASP A 415 22.29 35.28 7.79
C ASP A 415 22.20 35.45 6.26
N GLN A 416 21.09 35.05 5.66
CA GLN A 416 20.83 35.27 4.23
C GLN A 416 20.72 36.77 3.92
N CYS A 417 20.01 37.54 4.74
CA CYS A 417 19.89 38.99 4.59
C CYS A 417 21.25 39.70 4.59
N VAL A 418 22.21 39.24 5.41
CA VAL A 418 23.59 39.77 5.39
C VAL A 418 24.24 39.56 4.02
N THR A 419 24.08 38.38 3.43
CA THR A 419 24.62 38.06 2.10
C THR A 419 23.98 38.93 1.01
N ASP A 420 22.66 39.05 1.04
CA ASP A 420 21.89 39.81 0.05
C ASP A 420 22.20 41.31 0.14
N LEU A 421 22.38 41.84 1.35
CA LEU A 421 22.76 43.23 1.59
C LEU A 421 24.14 43.56 1.00
N VAL A 422 25.12 42.66 1.14
CA VAL A 422 26.45 42.81 0.54
C VAL A 422 26.36 42.85 -0.99
N GLN A 423 25.55 41.96 -1.58
CA GLN A 423 25.34 41.93 -3.02
C GLN A 423 24.67 43.21 -3.51
N ALA A 424 23.56 43.61 -2.88
CA ALA A 424 22.81 44.82 -3.22
C ALA A 424 23.66 46.10 -3.14
N ARG A 425 24.57 46.18 -2.14
CA ARG A 425 25.53 47.28 -2.05
C ARG A 425 26.56 47.26 -3.18
N THR A 426 27.04 46.07 -3.55
CA THR A 426 28.02 45.91 -4.64
C THR A 426 27.41 46.28 -6.00
N SER A 427 26.13 45.99 -6.21
CA SER A 427 25.38 46.36 -7.42
C SER A 427 24.73 47.74 -7.36
N ASN A 428 24.92 48.50 -6.28
CA ASN A 428 24.30 49.80 -6.02
C ASN A 428 22.77 49.81 -6.20
N SER A 429 22.12 48.71 -5.80
CA SER A 429 20.68 48.45 -5.97
C SER A 429 19.95 48.32 -4.63
N LEU A 430 20.56 48.76 -3.54
CA LEU A 430 19.95 48.75 -2.21
C LEU A 430 18.93 49.88 -2.08
N ASP A 431 17.71 49.54 -1.69
CA ASP A 431 16.73 50.49 -1.18
C ASP A 431 16.99 50.70 0.32
N GLU A 432 17.64 51.82 0.66
CA GLU A 432 18.06 52.11 2.04
C GLU A 432 16.89 52.40 2.97
N GLU A 433 15.83 53.03 2.46
CA GLU A 433 14.64 53.40 3.24
C GLU A 433 13.83 52.15 3.60
N ALA A 434 13.56 51.29 2.61
CA ALA A 434 12.86 50.02 2.84
C ALA A 434 13.65 49.08 3.78
N PHE A 435 14.98 49.09 3.67
CA PHE A 435 15.84 48.31 4.59
C PHE A 435 15.78 48.83 6.02
N ASP A 436 15.83 50.14 6.23
CA ASP A 436 15.72 50.76 7.56
C ASP A 436 14.37 50.43 8.23
N GLU A 437 13.26 50.56 7.50
CA GLU A 437 11.93 50.19 7.99
C GLU A 437 11.86 48.71 8.42
N ALA A 438 12.47 47.81 7.63
CA ALA A 438 12.54 46.39 7.94
C ALA A 438 13.35 46.12 9.22
N VAL A 439 14.47 46.83 9.42
CA VAL A 439 15.29 46.74 10.64
C VAL A 439 14.52 47.26 11.86
N LEU A 440 13.78 48.36 11.75
CA LEU A 440 12.93 48.87 12.84
C LEU A 440 11.82 47.86 13.23
N LYS A 441 11.23 47.18 12.25
CA LYS A 441 10.24 46.11 12.49
C LYS A 441 10.87 44.88 13.16
N LEU A 442 12.07 44.50 12.74
CA LEU A 442 12.85 43.42 13.37
C LEU A 442 13.12 43.76 14.84
N ARG A 443 13.61 44.98 15.11
CA ARG A 443 13.85 45.51 16.46
C ARG A 443 12.59 45.44 17.35
N SER A 444 11.44 45.89 16.85
CA SER A 444 10.15 45.81 17.57
C SER A 444 9.78 44.36 17.92
N SER A 445 10.03 43.43 16.99
CA SER A 445 9.75 42.01 17.19
C SER A 445 10.69 41.38 18.23
N PHE A 446 11.98 41.73 18.20
CA PHE A 446 12.98 41.31 19.20
C PHE A 446 12.62 41.78 20.62
N ARG A 447 12.15 43.02 20.79
CA ARG A 447 11.70 43.52 22.10
C ARG A 447 10.53 42.73 22.67
N LYS A 448 9.53 42.43 21.83
CA LYS A 448 8.38 41.62 22.24
C LYS A 448 8.82 40.22 22.68
N LEU A 449 9.76 39.62 21.94
CA LEU A 449 10.33 38.33 22.29
C LEU A 449 11.08 38.39 23.63
N ALA A 450 11.97 39.37 23.82
CA ALA A 450 12.73 39.56 25.06
C ALA A 450 11.80 39.74 26.28
N GLN A 451 10.74 40.54 26.14
CA GLN A 451 9.75 40.76 27.19
C GLN A 451 9.06 39.45 27.62
N GLN A 452 8.73 38.57 26.66
CA GLN A 452 8.11 37.28 27.01
C GLN A 452 9.14 36.29 27.55
N ALA A 453 10.37 36.28 27.02
CA ALA A 453 11.43 35.39 27.47
C ALA A 453 11.89 35.68 28.90
N GLY A 454 11.84 36.94 29.35
CA GLY A 454 12.21 37.33 30.72
C GLY A 454 11.12 37.13 31.78
N ARG A 455 9.87 36.79 31.39
CA ARG A 455 8.78 36.61 32.36
C ARG A 455 8.97 35.32 33.16
N GLY A 456 9.09 35.46 34.48
CA GLY A 456 9.06 34.33 35.41
C GLY A 456 10.34 33.49 35.48
N ILE A 457 11.45 33.98 34.92
CA ILE A 457 12.77 33.30 34.97
C ILE A 457 13.70 34.11 35.89
N PRO A 458 13.90 33.69 37.15
CA PRO A 458 14.75 34.43 38.09
C PRO A 458 16.24 34.39 37.72
N ASN A 459 16.70 33.31 37.08
CA ASN A 459 18.07 33.14 36.60
C ASN A 459 18.07 32.68 35.12
N PRO A 460 17.99 33.60 34.15
CA PRO A 460 18.02 33.25 32.73
C PRO A 460 19.38 32.67 32.31
N GLY A 461 19.36 31.68 31.43
CA GLY A 461 20.58 31.17 30.79
C GLY A 461 21.18 32.18 29.81
N ASP A 462 22.42 31.96 29.39
CA ASP A 462 23.25 32.91 28.63
C ASP A 462 22.53 33.56 27.44
N GLY A 463 21.81 32.77 26.63
CA GLY A 463 21.09 33.29 25.46
C GLY A 463 19.92 34.22 25.81
N VAL A 464 19.17 33.92 26.88
CA VAL A 464 18.06 34.79 27.34
C VAL A 464 18.62 36.03 28.04
N SER A 465 19.69 35.89 28.81
CA SER A 465 20.41 37.00 29.42
C SER A 465 20.94 37.98 28.37
N TRP A 466 21.56 37.46 27.30
CA TRP A 466 21.98 38.26 26.15
C TRP A 466 20.79 38.94 25.47
N LEU A 467 19.69 38.22 25.21
CA LEU A 467 18.50 38.76 24.56
C LEU A 467 17.87 39.91 25.37
N LEU A 468 17.79 39.77 26.69
CA LEU A 468 17.30 40.81 27.59
C LEU A 468 18.23 42.03 27.59
N ALA A 469 19.54 41.82 27.64
CA ALA A 469 20.53 42.90 27.58
C ALA A 469 20.48 43.64 26.22
N ALA A 470 20.41 42.91 25.11
CA ALA A 470 20.30 43.47 23.76
C ALA A 470 19.02 44.29 23.59
N ALA A 471 17.91 43.88 24.20
CA ALA A 471 16.67 44.65 24.19
C ALA A 471 16.68 45.85 25.15
N ALA A 472 17.48 45.81 26.21
CA ALA A 472 17.56 46.86 27.25
C ALA A 472 18.63 47.93 26.98
N ALA A 473 19.68 47.63 26.22
CA ALA A 473 20.80 48.54 25.89
C ALA A 473 20.37 49.83 25.15
N GLU A 474 19.10 49.95 24.79
CA GLU A 474 18.53 51.06 24.02
C GLU A 474 17.65 52.02 24.85
N GLY A 475 17.52 51.82 26.17
CA GLY A 475 16.85 52.79 27.04
C GLY A 475 17.74 53.97 27.49
N LEU A 476 18.99 54.01 27.01
CA LEU A 476 20.06 54.91 27.50
C LEU A 476 20.76 55.71 26.38
N GLN A 477 20.12 55.89 25.23
CA GLN A 477 20.56 56.87 24.21
C GLN A 477 19.54 57.98 24.04
#